data_AF-A0A7S3U689-F1
#
_entry.id   AF-A0A7S3U689-F1
#
_cell.length_a   1.000
_cell.length_b   1.000
_cell.length_c   1.000
_cell.angle_alpha   90.00
_cell.angle_beta   90.00
_cell.angle_gamma   90.00
#
_symmetry.space_group_name_H-M   'P 1'
#
loop_
_entity.id
_entity.type
_entity.pdbx_description
1 polymer ?
#
loop_
_entity_poly.entity_id
_entity_poly.type
_entity_poly.pdbx_seq_one_letter_code
_entity_poly.pdbx_strand_id
1 'polypeptide(L)'
;MVENKKKLADFSAEERSDLLVKLYDVYKKHGVEDKLDAPKHLDQLVTDVGSKKFDRHHHIVVEGQLKADQAALAKDVIKDIEEVLKNVDDGDKQIEITAKIGKGDMIQDIENASVVFGEGKKTIKHNEGEVILYDLWATWCPPCQ
;
A
#
# COMPACT_ATOMS: atom_id res chain seq x y z
N MET A 1 6.15 -1.27 -27.93
CA MET A 1 5.03 -2.22 -28.06
C MET A 1 4.19 -2.01 -26.81
N VAL A 2 2.98 -1.46 -26.96
CA VAL A 2 2.10 -1.15 -25.83
C VAL A 2 1.47 -2.46 -25.38
N GLU A 3 1.84 -2.97 -24.21
CA GLU A 3 1.18 -4.15 -23.62
C GLU A 3 -0.31 -3.83 -23.48
N ASN A 4 -1.14 -4.63 -24.15
CA ASN A 4 -2.58 -4.45 -24.19
C ASN A 4 -3.14 -4.87 -22.83
N LYS A 5 -3.20 -3.94 -21.88
CA LYS A 5 -3.82 -4.15 -20.57
C LYS A 5 -5.31 -4.45 -20.78
N LYS A 6 -5.80 -5.57 -20.25
CA LYS A 6 -7.21 -5.94 -20.32
C LYS A 6 -7.95 -5.36 -19.12
N LYS A 7 -9.17 -4.87 -19.34
CA LYS A 7 -10.09 -4.54 -18.25
C LYS A 7 -10.49 -5.82 -17.53
N LEU A 8 -10.65 -5.74 -16.21
CA LEU A 8 -11.00 -6.88 -15.38
C LEU A 8 -12.37 -7.47 -15.77
N ALA A 9 -13.26 -6.63 -16.32
CA ALA A 9 -14.55 -7.04 -16.88
C ALA A 9 -14.41 -8.08 -18.02
N ASP A 10 -13.32 -8.04 -18.80
CA ASP A 10 -13.08 -8.90 -19.95
C ASP A 10 -12.41 -10.24 -19.58
N PHE A 11 -12.03 -10.41 -18.31
CA PHE A 11 -11.50 -11.68 -17.80
C PHE A 11 -12.64 -12.64 -17.51
N SER A 12 -12.47 -13.89 -17.95
CA SER A 12 -13.32 -15.02 -17.56
C SER A 12 -13.19 -15.33 -16.06
N ALA A 13 -14.17 -16.04 -15.50
CA ALA A 13 -14.14 -16.42 -14.08
C ALA A 13 -12.91 -17.29 -13.72
N GLU A 14 -12.43 -18.09 -14.66
CA GLU A 14 -11.22 -18.91 -14.50
C GLU A 14 -9.96 -18.03 -14.45
N GLU A 15 -9.80 -17.08 -15.37
CA GLU A 15 -8.65 -16.18 -15.37
C GLU A 15 -8.61 -15.28 -14.12
N ARG A 16 -9.77 -14.87 -13.59
CA ARG A 16 -9.86 -14.13 -12.31
C ARG A 16 -9.45 -14.99 -11.11
N SER A 17 -9.85 -16.27 -11.12
CA SER A 17 -9.47 -17.21 -10.06
C SER A 17 -7.97 -17.50 -10.10
N ASP A 18 -7.38 -17.64 -11.28
CA ASP A 18 -5.94 -17.82 -11.46
C ASP A 18 -5.14 -16.62 -10.98
N LEU A 19 -5.64 -15.39 -11.17
CA LEU A 19 -5.01 -14.18 -10.64
C LEU A 19 -5.00 -14.18 -9.10
N LEU A 20 -6.11 -14.58 -8.46
CA LEU A 20 -6.18 -14.68 -7.01
C LEU A 20 -5.24 -15.75 -6.46
N VAL A 21 -5.11 -16.89 -7.14
CA VAL A 21 -4.14 -17.94 -6.77
C VAL A 21 -2.71 -17.41 -6.87
N LYS A 22 -2.37 -16.72 -7.95
CA LYS A 22 -1.04 -16.10 -8.12
C LYS A 22 -0.74 -15.05 -7.06
N LEU A 23 -1.72 -14.23 -6.67
CA LEU A 23 -1.57 -13.28 -5.58
C LEU A 23 -1.34 -14.00 -4.24
N TYR A 24 -2.05 -15.09 -3.99
CA TYR A 24 -1.84 -15.91 -2.80
C TYR A 24 -0.46 -16.61 -2.79
N ASP A 25 0.06 -17.01 -3.94
CA ASP A 25 1.42 -17.53 -4.07
C ASP A 25 2.49 -16.47 -3.78
N VAL A 26 2.25 -15.20 -4.14
CA VAL A 26 3.11 -14.09 -3.72
C VAL A 26 3.07 -13.92 -2.19
N TYR A 27 1.90 -14.06 -1.56
CA TYR A 27 1.80 -13.96 -0.10
C TYR A 27 2.56 -15.09 0.60
N LYS A 28 2.46 -16.33 0.08
CA LYS A 28 3.24 -17.49 0.55
C LYS A 28 4.74 -17.28 0.42
N LYS A 29 5.18 -16.79 -0.75
CA LYS A 29 6.59 -16.54 -1.05
C LYS A 29 7.21 -15.57 -0.04
N HIS A 30 6.45 -14.55 0.38
CA HIS A 30 6.91 -13.53 1.31
C HIS A 30 6.54 -13.80 2.78
N GLY A 31 5.79 -14.87 3.06
CA GLY A 31 5.37 -15.24 4.42
C GLY A 31 4.50 -14.19 5.10
N VAL A 32 3.56 -13.58 4.35
CA VAL A 32 2.67 -12.50 4.81
C VAL A 32 1.19 -12.89 4.82
N GLU A 33 0.89 -14.17 4.68
CA GLU A 33 -0.47 -14.73 4.61
C GLU A 33 -1.35 -14.35 5.81
N ASP A 34 -0.74 -14.21 6.99
CA ASP A 34 -1.39 -13.88 8.25
C ASP A 34 -1.41 -12.37 8.56
N LYS A 35 -0.76 -11.56 7.72
CA LYS A 35 -0.54 -10.12 7.95
C LYS A 35 -1.23 -9.21 6.94
N LEU A 36 -1.52 -9.71 5.75
CA LEU A 36 -2.26 -9.00 4.72
C LEU A 36 -3.68 -9.53 4.61
N ASP A 37 -4.62 -8.68 4.21
CA ASP A 37 -5.96 -9.12 3.91
C ASP A 37 -5.94 -10.02 2.67
N ALA A 38 -6.79 -11.05 2.70
CA ALA A 38 -6.97 -11.92 1.55
C ALA A 38 -7.34 -11.08 0.32
N PRO A 39 -6.70 -11.29 -0.85
CA PRO A 39 -7.00 -10.54 -2.05
C PRO A 39 -8.46 -10.80 -2.47
N LYS A 40 -9.17 -9.74 -2.83
CA LYS A 40 -10.61 -9.80 -3.11
C LYS A 40 -10.93 -9.16 -4.45
N HIS A 41 -11.97 -9.69 -5.08
CA HIS A 41 -12.62 -9.06 -6.22
C HIS A 41 -13.78 -8.20 -5.70
N LEU A 42 -13.74 -6.91 -5.99
CA LEU A 42 -14.76 -5.95 -5.58
C LEU A 42 -15.56 -5.49 -6.81
N ASP A 43 -16.87 -5.76 -6.77
CA ASP A 43 -17.84 -5.21 -7.72
C ASP A 43 -18.45 -3.96 -7.10
N GLN A 44 -18.17 -2.79 -7.70
CA GLN A 44 -18.73 -1.53 -7.23
C GLN A 44 -19.72 -0.99 -8.25
N LEU A 45 -20.94 -0.71 -7.80
CA LEU A 45 -21.93 0.05 -8.58
C LEU A 45 -21.93 1.49 -8.06
N VAL A 46 -21.52 2.41 -8.93
CA VAL A 46 -21.47 3.84 -8.64
C VAL A 46 -22.57 4.54 -9.44
N THR A 47 -23.23 5.51 -8.83
CA THR A 47 -24.20 6.37 -9.51
C THR A 47 -24.04 7.79 -8.98
N ASP A 48 -24.04 8.76 -9.89
CA ASP A 48 -24.09 10.16 -9.50
C ASP A 48 -25.44 10.44 -8.85
N VAL A 49 -25.42 11.17 -7.72
CA VAL A 49 -26.61 11.52 -6.95
C VAL A 49 -27.57 12.32 -7.85
N GLY A 50 -28.68 11.68 -8.24
CA GLY A 50 -29.71 12.25 -9.13
C GLY A 50 -29.73 11.69 -10.56
N SER A 51 -28.77 10.83 -10.93
CA SER A 51 -28.77 10.15 -12.23
C SER A 51 -29.56 8.82 -12.19
N LYS A 52 -30.10 8.40 -13.34
CA LYS A 52 -30.72 7.06 -13.51
C LYS A 52 -29.74 6.04 -14.13
N LYS A 53 -28.46 6.39 -14.20
CA LYS A 53 -27.42 5.56 -14.79
C LYS A 53 -26.56 4.99 -13.66
N PHE A 54 -26.20 3.73 -13.80
CA PHE A 54 -25.30 3.04 -12.89
C PHE A 54 -24.06 2.65 -13.67
N ASP A 55 -22.90 3.04 -13.19
CA ASP A 55 -21.61 2.57 -13.68
C ASP A 55 -21.15 1.42 -12.79
N ARG A 56 -20.72 0.33 -13.42
CA ARG A 56 -20.25 -0.87 -12.73
C ARG A 56 -18.75 -1.00 -12.93
N HIS A 57 -18.00 -0.95 -11.85
CA HIS A 57 -16.55 -1.11 -11.84
C HIS A 57 -16.19 -2.44 -11.20
N HIS A 58 -15.12 -3.07 -11.72
CA HIS A 58 -14.60 -4.34 -11.26
C HIS A 58 -13.16 -4.13 -10.80
N HIS A 59 -12.89 -4.24 -9.50
CA HIS A 59 -11.58 -4.00 -8.93
C HIS A 59 -10.97 -5.28 -8.34
N ILE A 60 -9.66 -5.46 -8.51
CA ILE A 60 -8.86 -6.33 -7.64
C ILE A 60 -8.34 -5.49 -6.50
N VAL A 61 -8.69 -5.89 -5.27
CA VAL A 61 -8.32 -5.21 -4.04
C VAL A 61 -7.30 -6.05 -3.28
N VAL A 62 -6.14 -5.45 -3.03
CA VAL A 62 -5.06 -5.99 -2.20
C VAL A 62 -4.76 -4.97 -1.11
N GLU A 63 -5.17 -5.29 0.11
CA GLU A 63 -5.02 -4.40 1.27
C GLU A 63 -4.26 -5.13 2.38
N GLY A 64 -3.55 -4.37 3.21
CA GLY A 64 -3.00 -4.95 4.42
C GLY A 64 -2.02 -4.05 5.15
N GLN A 65 -1.70 -4.45 6.36
CA GLN A 65 -0.85 -3.67 7.27
C GLN A 65 0.33 -4.50 7.71
N LEU A 66 1.52 -4.05 7.32
CA LEU A 66 2.78 -4.62 7.78
C LEU A 66 3.36 -3.74 8.88
N LYS A 67 4.19 -4.35 9.72
CA LYS A 67 4.94 -3.62 10.74
C LYS A 67 6.00 -2.72 10.10
N ALA A 68 6.40 -1.68 10.83
CA ALA A 68 7.36 -0.67 10.34
C ALA A 68 8.75 -1.24 10.00
N ASP A 69 9.18 -2.31 10.68
CA ASP A 69 10.43 -3.05 10.40
C ASP A 69 10.38 -3.84 9.10
N GLN A 70 9.18 -4.10 8.55
CA GLN A 70 8.98 -4.84 7.31
C GLN A 70 8.76 -3.91 6.11
N ALA A 71 9.15 -2.63 6.20
CA ALA A 71 8.98 -1.67 5.10
C ALA A 71 9.70 -2.08 3.79
N ALA A 72 10.83 -2.78 3.88
CA ALA A 72 11.50 -3.35 2.70
C ALA A 72 10.68 -4.49 2.08
N LEU A 73 10.18 -5.39 2.92
CA LEU A 73 9.32 -6.50 2.51
C LEU A 73 8.01 -6.00 1.87
N ALA A 74 7.43 -4.92 2.41
CA ALA A 74 6.25 -4.28 1.83
C ALA A 74 6.50 -3.82 0.38
N LYS A 75 7.67 -3.23 0.10
CA LYS A 75 8.04 -2.81 -1.26
C LYS A 75 8.25 -3.99 -2.19
N ASP A 76 8.88 -5.06 -1.71
CA ASP A 76 9.10 -6.27 -2.51
C ASP A 76 7.79 -6.98 -2.83
N VAL A 77 6.87 -7.06 -1.86
CA VAL A 77 5.52 -7.61 -2.04
C VAL A 77 4.72 -6.77 -3.04
N ILE A 78 4.74 -5.43 -2.92
CA ILE A 78 4.07 -4.54 -3.88
C ILE A 78 4.61 -4.76 -5.30
N LYS A 79 5.93 -4.86 -5.45
CA LYS A 79 6.56 -5.08 -6.76
C LYS A 79 6.16 -6.41 -7.39
N ASP A 80 6.12 -7.48 -6.60
CA ASP A 80 5.71 -8.81 -7.08
C ASP A 80 4.20 -8.83 -7.42
N ILE A 81 3.36 -8.12 -6.65
CA ILE A 81 1.93 -7.94 -6.95
C ILE A 81 1.73 -7.15 -8.24
N GLU A 82 2.45 -6.04 -8.43
CA GLU A 82 2.42 -5.26 -9.66
C GLU A 82 2.83 -6.11 -10.86
N GLU A 83 3.79 -7.03 -10.70
CA GLU A 83 4.19 -7.97 -11.74
C GLU A 83 3.09 -8.98 -12.10
N VAL A 84 2.42 -9.55 -11.10
CA VAL A 84 1.25 -10.42 -11.33
C VAL A 84 0.11 -9.67 -12.03
N LEU A 85 -0.05 -8.38 -11.71
CA LEU A 85 -1.11 -7.52 -12.23
C LEU A 85 -0.73 -6.74 -13.50
N LYS A 86 0.43 -6.98 -14.12
CA LYS A 86 0.88 -6.26 -15.35
C LYS A 86 -0.17 -6.25 -16.47
N ASN A 87 -0.93 -7.33 -16.61
CA ASN A 87 -1.93 -7.52 -17.68
C ASN A 87 -3.31 -6.93 -17.36
N VAL A 88 -3.53 -6.46 -16.14
CA VAL A 88 -4.80 -5.83 -15.71
C VAL A 88 -4.68 -4.32 -15.94
N ASP A 89 -5.78 -3.68 -16.32
CA ASP A 89 -5.86 -2.22 -16.43
C ASP A 89 -5.58 -1.54 -15.07
N ASP A 90 -4.91 -0.40 -15.08
CA ASP A 90 -4.53 0.28 -13.84
C ASP A 90 -5.75 0.89 -13.11
N GLY A 91 -6.86 1.14 -13.82
CA GLY A 91 -8.12 1.60 -13.21
C GLY A 91 -8.86 0.50 -12.43
N ASP A 92 -8.53 -0.76 -12.65
CA ASP A 92 -9.16 -1.92 -12.00
C ASP A 92 -8.29 -2.48 -10.85
N LYS A 93 -7.20 -1.79 -10.47
CA LYS A 93 -6.29 -2.19 -9.38
C LYS A 93 -6.43 -1.26 -8.18
N GLN A 94 -6.61 -1.84 -7.01
CA GLN A 94 -6.53 -1.14 -5.72
C GLN A 94 -5.51 -1.87 -4.85
N ILE A 95 -4.31 -1.30 -4.73
CA ILE A 95 -3.22 -1.84 -3.90
C ILE A 95 -2.98 -0.85 -2.76
N GLU A 96 -3.30 -1.25 -1.53
CA GLU A 96 -3.11 -0.45 -0.33
C GLU A 96 -2.39 -1.27 0.75
N ILE A 97 -1.10 -1.49 0.55
CA ILE A 97 -0.21 -2.11 1.54
C ILE A 97 0.54 -1.00 2.27
N THR A 98 0.27 -0.86 3.57
CA THR A 98 0.90 0.18 4.39
C THR A 98 1.77 -0.43 5.47
N ALA A 99 2.98 0.12 5.65
CA ALA A 99 3.82 -0.18 6.82
C ALA A 99 3.53 0.87 7.90
N LYS A 100 2.93 0.48 9.02
CA LYS A 100 2.58 1.39 10.12
C LYS A 100 3.43 1.10 11.36
N ILE A 101 3.78 2.16 12.09
CA ILE A 101 4.42 2.05 13.41
C ILE A 101 3.31 1.77 14.43
N GLY A 102 3.35 0.60 15.06
CA GLY A 102 2.42 0.19 16.11
C GLY A 102 2.92 0.50 17.51
N LYS A 103 2.04 0.34 18.51
CA LYS A 103 2.40 0.46 19.92
C LYS A 103 3.43 -0.62 20.29
N GLY A 104 4.60 -0.20 20.75
CA GLY A 104 5.69 -1.11 21.17
C GLY A 104 6.66 -1.48 20.05
N ASP A 105 6.44 -1.01 18.82
CA ASP A 105 7.45 -1.12 17.78
C ASP A 105 8.56 -0.10 18.00
N MET A 106 9.80 -0.50 17.72
CA MET A 106 10.92 0.43 17.70
C MET A 106 10.78 1.37 16.51
N ILE A 107 10.98 2.67 16.76
CA ILE A 107 10.99 3.66 15.67
C ILE A 107 12.18 3.38 14.76
N GLN A 108 11.94 3.45 13.45
CA GLN A 108 12.99 3.32 12.45
C GLN A 108 13.86 4.57 12.41
N ASP A 109 15.09 4.41 11.94
CA ASP A 109 16.00 5.54 11.72
C ASP A 109 15.37 6.54 10.75
N ILE A 110 15.30 7.81 11.16
CA ILE A 110 14.80 8.89 10.31
C ILE A 110 16.00 9.47 9.58
N GLU A 111 16.18 9.02 8.34
CA GLU A 111 17.23 9.55 7.46
C GLU A 111 16.88 10.95 6.96
N ASN A 112 17.92 11.73 6.63
CA ASN A 112 17.79 13.02 5.97
C ASN A 112 17.02 14.10 6.77
N ALA A 113 16.95 13.98 8.10
CA ALA A 113 16.35 14.99 8.95
C ALA A 113 17.14 16.31 8.84
N SER A 114 16.42 17.40 8.62
CA SER A 114 17.01 18.74 8.52
C SER A 114 17.33 19.27 9.92
N VAL A 115 18.51 19.88 10.08
CA VAL A 115 18.90 20.49 11.35
C VAL A 115 18.29 21.89 11.45
N VAL A 116 17.51 22.15 12.50
CA VAL A 116 16.81 23.44 12.68
C VAL A 116 17.80 24.61 12.90
N PHE A 117 18.87 24.37 13.64
CA PHE A 117 19.87 25.39 14.01
C PHE A 117 21.24 25.13 13.37
N GLY A 118 21.26 24.73 12.10
CA GLY A 118 22.51 24.49 11.38
C GLY A 118 22.29 24.11 9.92
N GLU A 119 23.39 23.94 9.20
CA GLU A 119 23.35 23.44 7.83
C GLU A 119 23.63 21.93 7.80
N GLY A 120 22.88 21.23 6.94
CA GLY A 120 23.09 19.81 6.68
C GLY A 120 21.91 18.92 7.11
N LYS A 121 22.09 17.63 6.82
CA LYS A 121 21.14 16.57 7.12
C LYS A 121 21.76 15.59 8.11
N LYS A 122 20.95 15.08 9.03
CA LYS A 122 21.36 14.01 9.95
C LYS A 122 20.37 12.86 9.91
N THR A 123 20.86 11.67 10.24
CA THR A 123 20.01 10.54 10.56
C THR A 123 19.72 10.56 12.05
N ILE A 124 18.43 10.58 12.41
CA ILE A 124 18.00 10.44 13.80
C ILE A 124 17.91 8.95 14.08
N LYS A 125 18.75 8.47 15.00
CA LYS A 125 18.73 7.11 15.53
C LYS A 125 18.30 7.14 16.98
N HIS A 126 17.50 6.16 17.40
CA HIS A 126 17.16 6.01 18.81
C HIS A 126 18.18 5.09 19.48
N ASN A 127 19.06 5.65 20.30
CA ASN A 127 20.05 4.86 21.05
C ASN A 127 19.53 4.51 22.44
N GLU A 128 20.08 3.45 23.02
CA GLU A 128 19.73 3.02 24.37
C GLU A 128 20.03 4.11 25.41
N GLY A 129 19.08 4.36 26.30
CA GLY A 129 19.16 5.41 27.33
C GLY A 129 18.68 6.79 26.88
N GLU A 130 18.37 6.97 25.60
CA GLU A 130 17.80 8.22 25.08
C GLU A 130 16.27 8.19 25.07
N VAL A 131 15.66 9.35 25.33
CA VAL A 131 14.21 9.56 25.14
C VAL A 131 14.06 10.61 24.05
N ILE A 132 13.38 10.23 22.96
CA ILE A 132 13.11 11.13 21.84
C ILE A 132 11.62 11.47 21.84
N LEU A 133 11.32 12.77 21.86
CA LEU A 133 9.97 13.29 21.63
C LEU A 133 9.84 13.73 20.17
N TYR A 134 8.91 13.13 19.44
CA TYR A 134 8.55 13.57 18.10
C TYR A 134 7.34 14.50 18.17
N ASP A 135 7.56 15.78 17.87
CA ASP A 135 6.51 16.79 17.73
C ASP A 135 6.16 16.96 16.25
N LEU A 136 4.99 16.46 15.86
CA LEU A 136 4.50 16.48 14.48
C LEU A 136 3.57 17.67 14.30
N TRP A 137 4.03 18.68 13.57
CA TRP A 137 3.24 19.84 13.19
C TRP A 137 3.34 20.09 11.68
N ALA A 138 2.32 20.73 11.14
CA ALA A 138 2.26 21.10 9.72
C ALA A 138 2.10 22.61 9.60
N THR A 139 2.89 23.23 8.70
CA THR A 139 2.92 24.68 8.48
C THR A 139 1.60 25.27 8.00
N TRP A 140 0.69 24.41 7.54
CA TRP A 140 -0.64 24.75 7.04
C TRP A 140 -1.76 24.45 8.04
N CYS A 141 -1.44 23.98 9.25
CA CYS A 141 -2.42 23.69 10.29
C CYS A 141 -2.71 24.98 11.11
N PRO A 142 -3.95 25.52 11.11
CA PRO A 142 -4.29 26.77 11.80
C PRO A 142 -3.94 26.86 13.30
N PRO A 143 -4.08 25.80 14.13
CA PRO A 143 -3.68 25.85 15.54
C PRO A 143 -2.16 25.78 15.76
N CYS A 144 -1.36 25.57 14.72
CA CYS A 144 0.09 25.45 14.78
C CYS A 144 0.84 26.71 14.31
N GLN A 145 0.14 27.85 14.20
CA GLN A 145 0.72 29.18 13.94
C GLN A 145 0.97 29.96 15.24
#